data_AF-A0A2V6S170-F1
#
_entry.id   AF-A0A2V6S170-F1
#
_cell.length_a   1.000
_cell.length_b   1.000
_cell.length_c   1.000
_cell.angle_alpha   90.00
_cell.angle_beta   90.00
_cell.angle_gamma   90.00
#
_symmetry.space_group_name_H-M   'P 1'
#
loop_
_entity.id
_entity.type
_entity.pdbx_description
1 polymer ?
#
loop_
_entity_poly.entity_id
_entity_poly.type
_entity_poly.pdbx_seq_one_letter_code
_entity_poly.pdbx_strand_id
1 'polypeptide(L)'
;MIDQLRQAQRELADRMFAPGNLQEADLGPQLQRIASLREQLVQDNAKVALEVRAILTPEQLARAAQVKDRMRQLHNEMRQLMQPGRS
;
A
#
# COMPACT_ATOMS: atom_id res chain seq x y z
N MET A 1 -5.63 -10.78 -0.03
CA MET A 1 -4.43 -10.10 0.49
C MET A 1 -4.73 -8.74 1.12
N ILE A 2 -5.33 -7.77 0.39
CA ILE A 2 -5.60 -6.43 0.93
C ILE A 2 -6.49 -6.47 2.18
N ASP A 3 -7.55 -7.29 2.18
CA ASP A 3 -8.43 -7.41 3.34
C ASP A 3 -7.74 -8.06 4.55
N GLN A 4 -6.81 -8.98 4.31
CA GLN A 4 -5.99 -9.58 5.35
C GLN A 4 -5.01 -8.56 5.94
N LEU A 5 -4.41 -7.70 5.11
CA LEU A 5 -3.57 -6.61 5.56
C LEU A 5 -4.37 -5.60 6.41
N ARG A 6 -5.55 -5.18 5.93
CA ARG A 6 -6.45 -4.29 6.69
C ARG A 6 -6.89 -4.90 8.01
N GLN A 7 -7.21 -6.19 8.02
CA GLN A 7 -7.54 -6.91 9.24
C GLN A 7 -6.36 -6.93 10.22
N ALA A 8 -5.16 -7.31 9.76
CA ALA A 8 -3.97 -7.34 10.62
C ALA A 8 -3.63 -5.95 11.19
N GLN A 9 -3.83 -4.88 10.43
CA GLN A 9 -3.68 -3.51 10.90
C GLN A 9 -4.73 -3.12 11.95
N ARG A 10 -5.99 -3.55 11.79
CA ARG A 10 -7.04 -3.34 12.80
C ARG A 10 -6.74 -4.08 14.10
N GLU A 11 -6.38 -5.37 14.01
CA GLU A 11 -5.96 -6.17 15.16
C GLU A 11 -4.76 -5.55 15.91
N LEU A 12 -3.80 -4.94 15.19
CA LEU A 12 -2.71 -4.21 15.81
C LEU A 12 -3.21 -2.97 16.55
N ALA A 13 -4.09 -2.19 15.93
CA ALA A 13 -4.70 -1.01 16.56
C ALA A 13 -5.48 -1.39 17.81
N ASP A 14 -6.33 -2.42 17.74
CA ASP A 14 -7.12 -2.90 18.88
C ASP A 14 -6.23 -3.31 20.06
N ARG A 15 -5.08 -3.95 19.81
CA ARG A 15 -4.09 -4.27 20.85
C ARG A 15 -3.46 -3.03 21.48
N MET A 16 -3.19 -1.99 20.70
CA MET A 16 -2.61 -0.74 21.21
C MET A 16 -3.55 0.01 22.17
N PHE A 17 -4.86 -0.16 22.00
CA PHE A 17 -5.88 0.46 22.85
C PHE A 17 -6.48 -0.49 23.89
N ALA A 18 -6.00 -1.73 23.96
CA ALA A 18 -6.45 -2.69 24.95
C ALA A 18 -5.95 -2.30 26.36
N PRO A 19 -6.77 -2.49 27.40
CA PRO A 19 -6.35 -2.22 28.77
C PRO A 19 -5.26 -3.21 29.20
N GLY A 20 -4.27 -2.72 29.94
CA GLY A 20 -3.14 -3.53 30.44
C GLY A 20 -1.79 -2.90 30.12
N ASN A 21 -0.71 -3.52 30.61
CA ASN A 21 0.63 -3.10 30.23
C ASN A 21 0.99 -3.73 28.90
N LEU A 22 1.28 -2.91 27.89
CA LEU A 22 1.67 -3.36 26.55
C LEU A 22 3.17 -3.16 26.38
N GLN A 23 3.89 -4.24 26.09
CA GLN A 23 5.32 -4.19 25.78
C GLN A 23 5.54 -4.34 24.27
N GLU A 24 6.65 -3.83 23.78
CA GLU A 24 7.01 -3.92 22.35
C GLU A 24 7.08 -5.39 21.88
N ALA A 25 7.55 -6.30 22.73
CA ALA A 25 7.61 -7.73 22.44
C ALA A 25 6.23 -8.34 22.13
N ASP A 26 5.15 -7.78 22.69
CA ASP A 26 3.77 -8.26 22.47
C ASP A 26 3.24 -7.91 21.06
N LEU A 27 3.87 -6.92 20.41
CA LEU A 27 3.53 -6.45 19.06
C LEU A 27 4.29 -7.19 17.97
N GLY A 28 5.44 -7.79 18.30
CA GLY A 28 6.35 -8.44 17.34
C GLY A 28 5.65 -9.36 16.33
N PRO A 29 4.83 -10.34 16.77
CA PRO A 29 4.14 -11.25 15.85
C PRO A 29 3.20 -10.54 14.87
N GLN A 30 2.48 -9.51 15.35
CA GLN A 30 1.51 -8.79 14.53
C GLN A 30 2.22 -7.88 13.51
N LEU A 31 3.31 -7.22 13.93
CA LEU A 31 4.16 -6.43 13.05
C LEU A 31 4.79 -7.30 11.96
N GLN A 32 5.29 -8.49 12.32
CA GLN A 32 5.84 -9.44 11.36
C GLN A 32 4.80 -9.90 10.35
N ARG A 33 3.57 -10.21 10.80
CA ARG A 33 2.46 -10.58 9.92
C ARG A 33 2.13 -9.47 8.91
N ILE A 34 2.06 -8.21 9.37
CA ILE A 34 1.82 -7.05 8.50
C ILE A 34 2.95 -6.90 7.47
N ALA A 35 4.21 -7.07 7.89
CA ALA A 35 5.37 -6.98 7.00
C ALA A 35 5.30 -8.05 5.90
N SER A 36 5.06 -9.31 6.26
CA SER A 36 4.93 -10.41 5.29
C SER A 36 3.77 -10.21 4.32
N LEU A 37 2.61 -9.75 4.80
CA LEU A 37 1.47 -9.46 3.92
C LEU A 37 1.75 -8.33 2.93
N ARG A 38 2.49 -7.30 3.36
CA ARG A 38 2.93 -6.20 2.46
C ARG A 38 3.91 -6.70 1.41
N GLU A 39 4.86 -7.53 1.81
CA GLU A 39 5.83 -8.13 0.88
C GLU A 39 5.14 -8.99 -0.18
N GLN A 40 4.25 -9.90 0.24
CA GLN A 40 3.49 -10.74 -0.67
C GLN A 40 2.66 -9.91 -1.65
N LEU A 41 2.01 -8.84 -1.17
CA LEU A 41 1.24 -7.94 -2.02
C LEU A 41 2.12 -7.23 -3.07
N VAL A 42 3.34 -6.82 -2.71
CA VAL A 42 4.29 -6.22 -3.66
C VAL A 42 4.71 -7.24 -4.72
N GLN A 43 5.02 -8.47 -4.31
CA GLN A 43 5.43 -9.54 -5.22
C GLN A 43 4.31 -9.91 -6.20
N ASP A 44 3.09 -10.10 -5.70
CA ASP A 44 1.91 -10.42 -6.52
C ASP A 44 1.61 -9.31 -7.53
N ASN A 45 1.63 -8.04 -7.09
CA ASN A 45 1.40 -6.91 -7.98
C ASN A 45 2.47 -6.81 -9.07
N ALA A 46 3.74 -7.06 -8.73
CA ALA A 46 4.83 -7.06 -9.71
C ALA A 46 4.64 -8.17 -10.75
N LYS A 47 4.26 -9.37 -10.31
CA LYS A 47 3.98 -10.51 -11.20
C LYS A 47 2.85 -10.19 -12.17
N VAL A 48 1.72 -9.70 -11.67
CA VAL A 48 0.57 -9.31 -12.50
C VAL A 48 0.96 -8.20 -13.49
N ALA A 49 1.72 -7.19 -13.04
CA ALA A 49 2.17 -6.11 -13.92
C ALA A 49 3.07 -6.62 -15.07
N LEU A 50 3.92 -7.62 -14.80
CA LEU A 50 4.76 -8.25 -15.83
C LEU A 50 3.92 -9.07 -16.82
N GLU A 51 2.94 -9.84 -16.33
CA GLU A 51 2.00 -10.60 -17.17
C GLU A 51 1.19 -9.67 -18.09
N VAL A 52 0.67 -8.56 -17.55
CA VAL A 52 -0.03 -7.55 -18.35
C VAL A 52 0.92 -6.93 -19.39
N ARG A 53 2.13 -6.54 -18.99
CA ARG A 53 3.10 -5.95 -19.93
C ARG A 53 3.44 -6.88 -21.09
N ALA A 54 3.47 -8.20 -20.86
CA ALA A 54 3.80 -9.18 -21.88
C ALA A 54 2.78 -9.27 -23.02
N ILE A 55 1.53 -8.83 -22.81
CA ILE A 55 0.47 -8.87 -23.83
C ILE A 55 0.20 -7.51 -24.50
N LEU A 56 0.91 -6.44 -24.09
CA LEU A 56 0.74 -5.11 -24.66
C LEU A 56 1.66 -4.88 -25.85
N THR A 57 1.16 -4.17 -26.86
CA THR A 57 2.03 -3.61 -27.92
C THR A 57 2.87 -2.44 -27.38
N PRO A 58 3.95 -2.04 -28.07
CA PRO A 58 4.73 -0.86 -27.69
C PRO A 58 3.89 0.41 -27.54
N GLU A 59 2.92 0.63 -28.43
CA GLU A 59 2.03 1.79 -28.40
C GLU A 59 1.08 1.75 -27.21
N GLN A 60 0.56 0.57 -26.86
CA GLN A 60 -0.29 0.39 -25.69
C GLN A 60 0.49 0.60 -24.38
N LEU A 61 1.74 0.13 -24.33
CA LEU A 61 2.63 0.36 -23.20
C LEU A 61 2.95 1.86 -23.02
N ALA A 62 3.21 2.57 -24.13
CA ALA A 62 3.44 4.02 -24.10
C ALA A 62 2.22 4.78 -23.56
N ARG A 63 0.99 4.40 -23.97
CA ARG A 63 -0.25 4.97 -23.43
C ARG A 63 -0.41 4.68 -21.93
N ALA A 64 -0.14 3.45 -21.49
CA ALA A 64 -0.19 3.09 -20.07
C ALA A 64 0.80 3.92 -19.23
N ALA A 65 2.01 4.16 -19.74
CA ALA A 65 3.00 5.02 -19.10
C ALA A 65 2.49 6.47 -18.97
N GLN A 66 1.86 7.03 -20.02
CA GLN A 66 1.27 8.36 -19.98
C GLN A 66 0.15 8.47 -18.94
N VAL A 67 -0.74 7.48 -18.86
CA VAL A 67 -1.82 7.45 -17.85
C VAL A 67 -1.24 7.39 -16.44
N LYS A 68 -0.24 6.54 -16.19
CA LYS A 68 0.46 6.43 -14.91
C LYS A 68 1.06 7.78 -14.47
N ASP A 69 1.70 8.50 -15.38
CA ASP A 69 2.30 9.80 -15.06
C ASP A 69 1.23 10.87 -14.74
N ARG A 70 0.11 10.89 -15.48
CA ARG A 70 -1.03 11.78 -15.16
C ARG A 70 -1.65 11.48 -13.79
N MET A 71 -1.84 10.20 -13.46
CA MET A 71 -2.37 9.81 -12.15
C MET A 71 -1.45 10.23 -11.01
N ARG A 72 -0.13 10.12 -11.20
CA ARG A 72 0.86 10.59 -10.23
C ARG A 72 0.78 12.10 -10.03
N GLN A 73 0.66 12.85 -11.12
CA GLN A 73 0.50 14.31 -11.06
C GLN A 73 -0.77 14.68 -10.29
N LEU A 74 -1.92 14.10 -10.64
CA LEU A 74 -3.19 14.35 -9.97
C LEU A 74 -3.11 14.05 -8.47
N HIS A 75 -2.48 12.92 -8.09
CA HIS A 75 -2.28 12.58 -6.69
C HIS A 75 -1.44 13.62 -5.94
N ASN A 76 -0.40 14.15 -6.58
CA ASN A 76 0.43 15.20 -5.99
C ASN A 76 -0.35 16.51 -5.83
N GLU A 77 -1.13 16.90 -6.82
CA GLU A 77 -2.01 18.08 -6.77
C GLU A 77 -3.03 17.96 -5.64
N MET A 78 -3.71 16.81 -5.52
CA MET A 78 -4.64 16.55 -4.41
C MET A 78 -3.95 16.64 -3.05
N ARG A 79 -2.72 16.10 -2.92
CA ARG A 79 -1.94 16.22 -1.68
C ARG A 79 -1.54 17.66 -1.36
N GLN A 80 -1.31 18.51 -2.36
CA GLN A 80 -1.03 19.94 -2.14
C GLN A 80 -2.28 20.69 -1.67
N LEU A 81 -3.44 20.39 -2.27
CA LEU A 81 -4.71 20.99 -1.87
C LEU A 81 -5.16 20.58 -0.45
N MET A 82 -4.83 19.37 -0.02
CA MET A 82 -5.16 18.84 1.31
C MET A 82 -4.12 19.19 2.39
N GLN A 83 -3.00 19.83 2.04
CA GLN A 83 -2.07 20.34 3.04
C GLN A 83 -2.73 21.55 3.72
N PRO A 84 -2.92 21.54 5.05
CA PRO A 84 -3.41 22.72 5.74
C PRO A 84 -2.44 23.87 5.47
N GLY A 85 -2.97 25.00 5.02
CA GLY A 85 -2.19 26.21 4.82
C GLY A 85 -1.40 26.49 6.09
N ARG A 86 -0.07 26.47 6.00
CA ARG A 86 0.77 27.05 7.04
C ARG A 86 0.49 28.56 7.01
N SER A 87 -0.40 29.02 7.88
CA SER A 87 -0.65 30.42 8.20
C SER A 87 -0.47 30.59 9.70
#